data_AF-A0A1S2V9Z4-F1
#
_entry.id   AF-A0A1S2V9Z4-F1
#
_cell.length_a   1.000
_cell.length_b   1.000
_cell.length_c   1.000
_cell.angle_alpha   90.00
_cell.angle_beta   90.00
_cell.angle_gamma   90.00
#
_symmetry.space_group_name_H-M   'P 1'
#
loop_
_entity.id
_entity.type
_entity.pdbx_description
1 polymer ?
#
loop_
_entity_poly.entity_id
_entity_poly.type
_entity_poly.pdbx_seq_one_letter_code
_entity_poly.pdbx_strand_id
1 'polypeptide(L)' 'MTQLKLTRREQEVLRLIFKEMTTMQIAEELGIKVSTVETHRRNLFRKAGVRSSIGLVKEALRQGF' A
#
# COMPACT_ATOMS: atom_id res chain seq x y z
N MET A 1 -3.54 18.96 -7.44
CA MET A 1 -3.39 18.01 -6.33
C MET A 1 -3.70 16.62 -6.87
N THR A 2 -2.69 15.86 -7.27
CA THR A 2 -2.88 14.55 -7.91
C THR A 2 -3.14 13.51 -6.83
N GLN A 3 -4.41 13.30 -6.50
CA GLN A 3 -4.84 12.24 -5.60
C GLN A 3 -4.56 10.89 -6.28
N LEU A 4 -3.69 10.05 -5.71
CA LEU A 4 -3.51 8.68 -6.20
C LEU A 4 -4.88 7.98 -6.23
N LYS A 5 -5.32 7.55 -7.42
CA LYS A 5 -6.57 6.79 -7.61
C LYS A 5 -6.41 5.35 -7.11
N LEU A 6 -6.24 5.24 -5.79
CA LEU A 6 -6.17 3.98 -5.07
C LEU A 6 -7.58 3.45 -4.82
N THR A 7 -7.75 2.15 -4.98
CA THR A 7 -8.94 1.44 -4.51
C THR A 7 -8.96 1.45 -2.99
N ARG A 8 -10.14 1.21 -2.39
CA ARG A 8 -10.27 1.08 -0.93
C ARG A 8 -9.26 0.09 -0.34
N ARG A 9 -9.06 -1.06 -0.99
CA ARG A 9 -8.14 -2.10 -0.50
C ARG A 9 -6.68 -1.69 -0.63
N GLU A 10 -6.32 -0.95 -1.68
CA GLU A 10 -4.97 -0.37 -1.81
C GLU A 10 -4.70 0.71 -0.75
N GLN A 11 -5.72 1.50 -0.39
CA GLN A 11 -5.61 2.47 0.71
C GLN A 11 -5.45 1.79 2.07
N GLU A 12 -6.22 0.72 2.34
CA GLU A 12 -6.06 -0.10 3.55
C GLU A 12 -4.63 -0.67 3.63
N VAL A 13 -4.15 -1.28 2.55
CA VAL A 13 -2.77 -1.80 2.47
C VAL A 13 -1.72 -0.71 2.68
N LEU A 14 -1.90 0.48 2.08
CA LEU A 14 -1.01 1.63 2.27
C LEU A 14 -0.93 2.03 3.76
N ARG A 15 -2.08 2.13 4.45
CA ARG A 15 -2.12 2.47 5.89
C ARG A 15 -1.40 1.44 6.76
N LEU A 16 -1.52 0.16 6.43
CA LEU A 16 -0.85 -0.90 7.18
C LEU A 16 0.66 -0.94 6.89
N ILE A 17 1.09 -0.57 5.67
CA ILE A 17 2.52 -0.35 5.37
C ILE A 17 3.08 0.80 6.21
N PHE A 18 2.32 1.88 6.41
CA PHE A 18 2.71 2.98 7.30
C PHE A 18 2.83 2.58 8.78
N LYS A 19 2.12 1.53 9.19
CA LYS A 19 2.28 0.90 10.51
C LYS A 19 3.41 -0.13 10.55
N GLU A 20 4.28 -0.14 9.54
CA GLU A 20 5.43 -1.05 9.41
C GLU A 20 5.07 -2.54 9.39
N MET A 21 3.84 -2.88 8.99
CA MET A 21 3.40 -4.27 8.95
C MET A 21 3.98 -5.01 7.72
N THR A 22 4.40 -6.25 7.96
CA THR A 22 4.81 -7.18 6.91
C THR A 22 3.63 -7.64 6.06
N THR A 23 3.86 -8.16 4.85
CA THR A 23 2.79 -8.71 4.00
C THR A 23 1.99 -9.81 4.69
N MET A 24 2.64 -10.62 5.55
CA MET A 24 1.96 -11.66 6.33
C MET A 24 1.04 -11.06 7.39
N GLN A 25 1.52 -10.10 8.18
CA GLN A 25 0.69 -9.40 9.18
C GLN A 25 -0.47 -8.64 8.53
N ILE A 26 -0.25 -8.03 7.37
CA ILE A 26 -1.33 -7.39 6.61
C ILE A 26 -2.38 -8.40 6.16
N ALA A 27 -1.96 -9.61 5.74
CA ALA A 27 -2.88 -10.66 5.32
C ALA A 27 -3.76 -11.13 6.49
N GLU A 28 -3.14 -11.31 7.66
CA GLU A 28 -3.81 -11.65 8.91
C GLU A 28 -4.82 -10.56 9.34
N GLU A 29 -4.37 -9.30 9.44
CA GLU A 29 -5.19 -8.14 9.80
C GLU A 29 -6.40 -7.97 8.87
N LEU A 30 -6.20 -8.21 7.58
CA LEU A 30 -7.23 -8.03 6.56
C LEU A 30 -8.08 -9.29 6.30
N GLY A 31 -7.77 -10.41 6.96
CA GLY A 31 -8.48 -11.68 6.82
C GLY A 31 -8.43 -12.27 5.40
N ILE A 32 -7.32 -12.08 4.67
CA ILE A 32 -7.17 -12.53 3.28
C ILE A 32 -5.84 -13.26 3.06
N LYS A 33 -5.70 -13.94 1.90
CA LYS A 33 -4.46 -14.63 1.55
C LYS A 33 -3.31 -13.64 1.33
N VAL A 34 -2.09 -14.07 1.69
CA VAL A 34 -0.84 -13.31 1.45
C VAL A 34 -0.69 -12.93 -0.02
N SER A 35 -0.97 -13.84 -0.95
CA SER A 35 -0.91 -13.58 -2.40
C SER A 35 -1.90 -12.50 -2.88
N THR A 36 -3.05 -12.38 -2.21
CA THR A 36 -4.01 -11.30 -2.46
C THR A 36 -3.42 -9.96 -2.01
N VAL A 37 -2.77 -9.92 -0.84
CA VAL A 37 -2.06 -8.72 -0.37
C VAL A 37 -0.93 -8.34 -1.32
N GLU A 38 -0.13 -9.29 -1.80
CA GLU A 38 0.92 -9.06 -2.79
C GLU A 38 0.38 -8.41 -4.07
N THR A 39 -0.79 -8.86 -4.53
CA THR A 39 -1.47 -8.29 -5.69
C THR A 39 -1.88 -6.84 -5.44
N HIS A 40 -2.48 -6.54 -4.28
CA HIS A 40 -2.80 -5.16 -3.89
C HIS A 40 -1.55 -4.29 -3.78
N ARG A 41 -0.48 -4.79 -3.15
CA ARG A 41 0.82 -4.10 -3.06
C ARG A 41 1.35 -3.78 -4.44
N ARG A 42 1.42 -4.75 -5.36
CA ARG A 42 1.91 -4.56 -6.73
C ARG A 42 1.14 -3.47 -7.47
N ASN A 43 -0.19 -3.50 -7.38
CA ASN A 43 -1.04 -2.49 -8.01
C ASN A 43 -0.87 -1.11 -7.37
N LEU A 44 -0.77 -1.04 -6.04
CA LEU A 44 -0.48 0.16 -5.27
C LEU A 44 0.87 0.78 -5.69
N PHE A 45 1.94 0.00 -5.73
CA PHE A 45 3.27 0.43 -6.19
C PHE A 45 3.24 0.98 -7.61
N ARG A 46 2.58 0.26 -8.53
CA ARG A 46 2.42 0.69 -9.92
C ARG A 46 1.66 2.01 -10.02
N LYS A 47 0.56 2.17 -9.28
CA LYS A 47 -0.24 3.40 -9.28
C LYS A 47 0.47 4.58 -8.63
N ALA A 48 1.27 4.31 -7.59
CA ALA A 48 2.10 5.31 -6.93
C ALA A 48 3.37 5.66 -7.73
N GLY A 49 3.72 4.90 -8.77
CA GLY A 49 4.92 5.12 -9.57
C GLY A 49 6.22 4.81 -8.81
N VAL A 50 6.15 3.95 -7.79
CA VAL A 50 7.29 3.64 -6.90
C VAL A 50 7.59 2.16 -6.87
N ARG A 51 8.84 1.81 -6.51
CA ARG A 51 9.35 0.43 -6.53
C ARG A 51 9.57 -0.19 -5.15
N SER A 52 9.40 0.58 -4.08
CA SER A 52 9.69 0.14 -2.72
C SER A 52 8.78 0.82 -1.71
N SER A 53 8.60 0.18 -0.55
CA SER A 53 7.81 0.75 0.56
C SER A 53 8.34 2.11 0.99
N ILE A 54 9.66 2.32 0.95
CA ILE A 54 10.28 3.64 1.23
C ILE A 54 9.83 4.67 0.19
N GLY A 55 9.83 4.32 -1.10
CA GLY A 55 9.30 5.19 -2.15
C GLY A 55 7.83 5.51 -1.94
N LEU A 56 7.04 4.53 -1.51
CA LEU A 56 5.62 4.66 -1.20
C LEU A 56 5.39 5.68 -0.06
N VAL A 57 6.15 5.57 1.03
CA VAL A 57 6.11 6.50 2.17
C VAL A 57 6.49 7.91 1.73
N LYS A 58 7.60 8.06 0.98
CA LYS A 58 8.03 9.37 0.45
C LYS A 58 6.95 10.02 -0.42
N GLU A 59 6.36 9.24 -1.32
CA GLU A 59 5.34 9.73 -2.24
C GLU A 59 4.05 10.11 -1.52
N ALA A 60 3.64 9.30 -0.53
CA ALA A 60 2.47 9.57 0.28
C ALA A 60 2.66 10.83 1.16
N LEU A 61 3.85 11.04 1.76
CA LEU A 61 4.19 12.28 2.47
C LEU A 61 4.17 13.50 1.53
N ARG A 62 4.68 13.36 0.30
CA ARG A 62 4.67 14.43 -0.72
C ARG A 62 3.25 14.86 -1.11
N GLN A 63 2.28 13.95 -1.02
CA GLN A 63 0.88 14.20 -1.34
C GLN A 63 0.02 14.56 -0.12
N GLY A 64 0.60 14.61 1.08
CA GLY A 64 -0.12 14.93 2.32
C GLY A 64 -1.04 13.82 2.81
N PHE A 65 -0.67 12.56 2.56
CA PHE A 65 -1.37 11.38 3.06
C PHE A 65 -1.13 11.13 4.55
#